data_AF-A0A6P4FFC8-F1
#
_entry.id   AF-A0A6P4FFC8-F1
#
_cell.length_a   1.000
_cell.length_b   1.000
_cell.length_c   1.000
_cell.angle_alpha   90.00
_cell.angle_beta   90.00
_cell.angle_gamma   90.00
#
_symmetry.space_group_name_H-M   'P 1'
#
loop_
_entity.id
_entity.type
_entity.pdbx_description
1 polymer ?
#
loop_
_entity_poly.entity_id
_entity_poly.type
_entity_poly.pdbx_seq_one_letter_code
_entity_poly.pdbx_strand_id
1 'polypeptide(L)'
;MVLDSISSEADNQEQAEEFASHFYFRSHDVTNVEHYRALSKLADELDKKYELDGNRIFYVSMAPRFFGIVAKNLKDEHVLSDNGGFNRLVIEKPFGRDYDSAEKLNNELTTAFKEDQIFRIDHYL
;
A
#
# COMPACT_ATOMS: atom_id res chain seq x y z
N MET A 1 -12.40 -13.49 8.65
CA MET A 1 -11.16 -13.95 7.97
C MET A 1 -11.29 -13.69 6.48
N VAL A 2 -10.21 -13.76 5.69
CA VAL A 2 -10.26 -13.51 4.24
C VAL A 2 -11.29 -14.41 3.57
N LEU A 3 -11.28 -15.70 3.90
CA LEU A 3 -12.26 -16.69 3.42
C LEU A 3 -13.72 -16.28 3.65
N ASP A 4 -14.05 -15.80 4.86
CA ASP A 4 -15.42 -15.35 5.15
C ASP A 4 -15.84 -14.19 4.24
N SER A 5 -14.89 -13.32 3.88
CA SER A 5 -15.15 -12.10 3.10
C SER A 5 -15.35 -12.39 1.60
N ILE A 6 -14.84 -13.51 1.10
CA ILE A 6 -14.91 -13.88 -0.32
C ILE A 6 -15.83 -15.09 -0.56
N SER A 7 -16.46 -15.62 0.48
CA SER A 7 -17.23 -16.86 0.43
C SER A 7 -18.40 -16.82 -0.56
N SER A 8 -18.95 -15.64 -0.89
CA SER A 8 -20.00 -15.47 -1.91
C SER A 8 -19.48 -15.32 -3.34
N GLU A 9 -18.18 -15.04 -3.51
CA GLU A 9 -17.59 -14.69 -4.81
C GLU A 9 -16.73 -15.83 -5.40
N ALA A 10 -16.44 -16.87 -4.61
CA ALA A 10 -15.60 -17.97 -5.05
C ALA A 10 -16.40 -19.05 -5.79
N ASP A 11 -15.87 -19.56 -6.90
CA ASP A 11 -16.50 -20.65 -7.66
C ASP A 11 -16.50 -21.97 -6.87
N ASN A 12 -15.46 -22.18 -6.05
CA ASN A 12 -15.33 -23.33 -5.16
C ASN A 12 -14.42 -23.03 -3.96
N GLN A 13 -14.49 -23.91 -2.95
CA GLN A 13 -13.74 -23.77 -1.71
C GLN A 13 -12.22 -23.86 -1.88
N GLU A 14 -11.74 -24.75 -2.76
CA GLU A 14 -10.30 -24.95 -2.99
C GLU A 14 -9.66 -23.66 -3.54
N GLN A 15 -10.30 -23.03 -4.52
CA GLN A 15 -9.85 -21.75 -5.08
C GLN A 15 -9.88 -20.63 -4.02
N ALA A 16 -10.90 -20.60 -3.17
CA ALA A 16 -11.00 -19.62 -2.08
C ALA A 16 -9.85 -19.79 -1.06
N GLU A 17 -9.52 -21.03 -0.71
CA GLU A 17 -8.42 -21.39 0.19
C GLU A 17 -7.06 -21.04 -0.42
N GLU A 18 -6.85 -21.35 -1.70
CA GLU A 18 -5.64 -20.98 -2.43
C GLU A 18 -5.46 -19.46 -2.45
N PHE A 19 -6.49 -18.69 -2.82
CA PHE A 19 -6.44 -17.23 -2.81
C PHE A 19 -6.16 -16.68 -1.40
N ALA A 20 -6.89 -17.15 -0.39
CA ALA A 20 -6.71 -16.71 1.00
C ALA A 20 -5.32 -17.04 1.55
N SER A 21 -4.66 -18.09 1.07
CA SER A 21 -3.30 -18.47 1.49
C SER A 21 -2.23 -17.43 1.15
N HIS A 22 -2.53 -16.50 0.24
CA HIS A 22 -1.65 -15.40 -0.16
C HIS A 22 -1.79 -14.14 0.72
N PHE A 23 -2.68 -14.16 1.73
CA PHE A 23 -2.93 -13.01 2.59
C PHE A 23 -2.16 -13.11 3.92
N TYR A 24 -1.42 -12.05 4.21
CA TYR A 24 -0.63 -11.92 5.44
C TYR A 24 -1.07 -10.67 6.19
N PHE A 25 -1.24 -10.79 7.51
CA PHE A 25 -1.63 -9.67 8.36
C PHE A 25 -0.50 -9.28 9.32
N ARG A 26 -0.30 -7.98 9.47
CA ARG A 26 0.55 -7.38 10.50
C ARG A 26 -0.22 -6.25 11.17
N SER A 27 -0.26 -6.28 12.50
CA SER A 27 -0.70 -5.11 13.28
C SER A 27 0.27 -3.96 13.02
N HIS A 28 -0.24 -2.82 12.60
CA HIS A 28 0.57 -1.70 12.12
C HIS A 28 0.00 -0.36 12.60
N ASP A 29 0.84 0.43 13.28
CA ASP A 29 0.54 1.83 13.62
C ASP A 29 1.40 2.67 12.67
N VAL A 30 0.73 3.46 11.84
CA VAL A 30 1.37 4.24 10.77
C VAL A 30 2.24 5.38 11.28
N THR A 31 2.19 5.66 12.57
CA THR A 31 3.06 6.62 13.26
C THR A 31 4.27 5.96 13.95
N ASN A 32 4.33 4.63 13.99
CA ASN A 32 5.41 3.87 14.62
C ASN A 32 6.39 3.31 13.57
N VAL A 33 7.61 3.85 13.57
CA VAL A 33 8.70 3.45 12.67
C VAL A 33 9.04 1.95 12.74
N GLU A 34 9.02 1.35 13.93
CA GLU A 34 9.35 -0.08 14.08
C GLU A 34 8.36 -0.98 13.35
N HIS A 35 7.11 -0.53 13.19
CA HIS A 35 6.10 -1.28 12.46
C HIS A 35 6.37 -1.25 10.94
N TYR A 36 7.01 -0.19 10.41
CA TYR A 36 7.46 -0.15 9.01
C TYR A 36 8.67 -1.03 8.76
N ARG A 37 9.61 -1.10 9.72
CA ARG A 37 10.75 -2.04 9.61
C ARG A 37 10.28 -3.49 9.59
N ALA A 38 9.29 -3.83 10.43
CA ALA A 38 8.65 -5.14 10.41
C ALA A 38 7.91 -5.41 9.08
N LEU A 39 7.31 -4.37 8.47
CA LEU A 39 6.64 -4.46 7.18
C LEU A 39 7.64 -4.63 6.02
N SER A 40 8.74 -3.88 6.01
CA SER A 40 9.84 -4.02 5.05
C SER A 40 10.39 -5.46 5.07
N LYS A 41 10.69 -5.99 6.25
CA LYS A 41 11.12 -7.39 6.39
C LYS A 41 10.11 -8.39 5.84
N LEU A 42 8.81 -8.22 6.13
CA LEU A 42 7.78 -9.10 5.58
C LEU A 42 7.70 -8.98 4.05
N ALA A 43 7.77 -7.77 3.51
CA ALA A 43 7.74 -7.55 2.06
C ALA A 43 8.91 -8.27 1.36
N ASP A 44 10.12 -8.20 1.91
CA ASP A 44 11.29 -8.90 1.36
C ASP A 44 11.18 -10.43 1.46
N GLU A 45 10.57 -10.95 2.53
CA GLU A 45 10.27 -12.38 2.67
C GLU A 45 9.26 -12.85 1.61
N LEU A 46 8.22 -12.05 1.36
CA LEU A 46 7.17 -12.36 0.38
C LEU A 46 7.67 -12.22 -1.07
N ASP A 47 8.49 -11.20 -1.37
CA ASP A 47 9.11 -11.03 -2.68
C ASP A 47 9.94 -12.26 -3.06
N LYS A 48 10.69 -12.82 -2.12
CA LYS A 48 11.45 -14.08 -2.33
C LYS A 48 10.56 -15.30 -2.43
N LYS A 49 9.52 -15.39 -1.59
CA LYS A 49 8.63 -16.56 -1.56
C LYS A 49 7.83 -16.72 -2.86
N TYR A 50 7.42 -15.61 -3.46
CA TYR A 50 6.53 -15.58 -4.62
C TYR A 50 7.19 -15.06 -5.90
N GLU A 51 8.51 -14.83 -5.87
CA GLU A 51 9.29 -14.35 -7.04
C GLU A 51 8.67 -13.08 -7.66
N LEU A 52 8.34 -12.09 -6.82
CA LEU A 52 7.55 -10.92 -7.22
C LEU A 52 8.34 -9.81 -7.94
N ASP A 53 9.67 -9.95 -8.00
CA ASP A 53 10.60 -8.97 -8.59
C ASP A 53 10.43 -7.54 -8.07
N GLY A 54 9.98 -7.38 -6.82
CA GLY A 54 9.87 -6.08 -6.17
C GLY A 54 8.72 -5.21 -6.66
N ASN A 55 7.74 -5.77 -7.37
CA ASN A 55 6.56 -5.02 -7.80
C ASN A 55 5.58 -4.81 -6.63
N ARG A 56 5.51 -3.57 -6.10
CA ARG A 56 4.75 -3.24 -4.88
C ARG A 56 3.66 -2.19 -5.15
N ILE A 57 2.44 -2.49 -4.71
CA ILE A 57 1.30 -1.56 -4.68
C ILE A 57 0.93 -1.29 -3.22
N PHE A 58 0.86 -0.01 -2.85
CA PHE A 58 0.47 0.46 -1.53
C PHE A 58 -0.92 1.10 -1.59
N TYR A 59 -1.95 0.36 -1.19
CA TYR A 59 -3.32 0.90 -1.10
C TYR A 59 -3.57 1.51 0.27
N VAL A 60 -3.66 2.84 0.35
CA VAL A 60 -3.82 3.57 1.62
C VAL A 60 -5.28 3.91 1.84
N SER A 61 -6.05 2.91 2.28
CA SER A 61 -7.48 3.06 2.63
C SER A 61 -7.67 3.63 4.05
N MET A 62 -7.13 4.83 4.30
CA MET A 62 -7.12 5.49 5.61
C MET A 62 -7.54 6.95 5.53
N ALA A 63 -7.67 7.60 6.70
CA ALA A 63 -7.94 9.04 6.77
C ALA A 63 -6.82 9.86 6.08
N PRO A 64 -7.15 10.94 5.32
CA PRO A 64 -6.20 11.69 4.50
C PRO A 64 -4.98 12.24 5.24
N ARG A 65 -5.13 12.56 6.52
CA ARG A 65 -4.03 13.06 7.38
C ARG A 65 -2.85 12.09 7.49
N PHE A 66 -3.04 10.83 7.13
CA PHE A 66 -1.99 9.81 7.19
C PHE A 66 -1.25 9.61 5.87
N PHE A 67 -1.73 10.15 4.75
CA PHE A 67 -1.15 9.88 3.43
C PHE A 67 0.33 10.30 3.35
N GLY A 68 0.66 11.53 3.75
CA GLY A 68 2.04 12.02 3.79
C GLY A 68 2.92 11.23 4.77
N ILE A 69 2.39 10.88 5.95
CA ILE A 69 3.12 10.08 6.96
C ILE A 69 3.48 8.70 6.41
N VAL A 70 2.50 8.03 5.78
CA VAL A 70 2.71 6.72 5.17
C VAL A 70 3.70 6.81 4.02
N ALA A 71 3.52 7.75 3.09
CA ALA A 71 4.42 7.90 1.95
C ALA A 71 5.88 8.10 2.40
N LYS A 72 6.10 9.00 3.36
CA LYS A 72 7.42 9.25 3.94
C LYS A 72 8.00 8.00 4.60
N ASN A 73 7.27 7.35 5.48
CA ASN A 73 7.79 6.19 6.23
C ASN A 73 8.01 4.96 5.33
N LEU A 74 7.21 4.77 4.28
CA LEU A 74 7.45 3.72 3.28
C LEU A 74 8.82 3.89 2.62
N LYS A 75 9.22 5.13 2.30
CA LYS A 75 10.53 5.44 1.74
C LYS A 75 11.64 5.33 2.77
N ASP A 76 11.49 6.03 3.90
CA ASP A 76 12.58 6.19 4.88
C ASP A 76 12.94 4.87 5.57
N GLU A 77 11.98 3.97 5.75
CA GLU A 77 12.20 2.66 6.38
C GLU A 77 12.31 1.52 5.36
N HIS A 78 12.66 1.84 4.11
CA HIS A 78 13.00 0.88 3.05
C HIS A 78 11.89 -0.16 2.78
N VAL A 79 10.63 0.29 2.79
CA VAL A 79 9.48 -0.55 2.37
C VAL A 79 9.25 -0.44 0.86
N LEU A 80 9.71 0.62 0.21
CA LEU A 80 9.75 0.69 -1.25
C LEU A 80 10.77 -0.33 -1.79
N SER A 81 10.46 -1.01 -2.88
CA SER A 81 11.40 -1.91 -3.54
C SER A 81 12.48 -1.13 -4.29
N ASP A 82 13.72 -1.60 -4.21
CA ASP A 82 14.89 -1.13 -4.95
C ASP A 82 15.38 -2.15 -6.01
N ASN A 83 14.69 -3.28 -6.17
CA ASN A 83 15.09 -4.41 -7.03
C ASN A 83 14.66 -4.27 -8.51
N GLY A 84 14.40 -3.05 -8.98
CA GLY A 84 14.02 -2.78 -10.38
C GLY A 84 12.53 -2.95 -10.70
N GLY A 85 11.73 -3.49 -9.78
CA GLY A 85 10.26 -3.48 -9.85
C GLY A 85 9.65 -2.09 -9.67
N PHE A 86 8.33 -1.99 -9.88
CA PHE A 86 7.63 -0.72 -9.65
C PHE A 86 7.21 -0.55 -8.18
N ASN A 87 7.12 0.71 -7.76
CA ASN A 87 6.40 1.11 -6.54
C ASN A 87 5.23 2.00 -6.97
N ARG A 88 4.02 1.68 -6.51
CA ARG A 88 2.80 2.46 -6.80
C ARG A 88 2.04 2.77 -5.53
N LEU A 89 1.64 4.02 -5.36
CA LEU A 89 0.83 4.48 -4.23
C LEU A 89 -0.60 4.71 -4.72
N VAL A 90 -1.58 4.09 -4.07
CA VAL A 90 -3.00 4.29 -4.34
C VAL A 90 -3.63 5.01 -3.14
N ILE A 91 -4.25 6.16 -3.38
CA ILE A 91 -4.91 6.96 -2.33
C ILE A 91 -6.35 7.29 -2.71
N GLU A 92 -7.19 7.40 -1.67
CA GLU A 92 -8.61 7.75 -1.77
C GLU A 92 -8.86 9.24 -1.51
N LYS A 93 -9.99 9.74 -1.99
CA LYS A 93 -10.44 11.10 -1.68
C LYS A 93 -10.76 11.27 -0.18
N PRO A 94 -10.70 12.51 0.36
CA PRO A 94 -10.32 13.76 -0.32
C PRO A 94 -8.80 13.97 -0.43
N PHE A 95 -8.36 14.59 -1.52
CA PHE A 95 -6.96 14.95 -1.78
C PHE A 95 -6.57 16.33 -1.24
N GLY A 96 -7.45 16.96 -0.47
CA GLY A 96 -7.37 18.37 -0.08
C GLY A 96 -8.78 18.93 0.02
N ARG A 97 -8.92 20.11 0.64
CA ARG A 97 -10.19 20.85 0.72
C ARG A 97 -10.15 22.15 -0.10
N ASP A 98 -8.96 22.54 -0.52
CA ASP A 98 -8.63 23.72 -1.31
C ASP A 98 -7.32 23.44 -2.06
N TYR A 99 -6.91 24.38 -2.91
CA TYR A 99 -5.68 24.27 -3.69
C TYR A 99 -4.45 24.10 -2.78
N ASP A 100 -4.32 24.93 -1.74
CA ASP A 100 -3.14 24.94 -0.86
C ASP A 100 -2.96 23.60 -0.11
N SER A 101 -4.05 23.02 0.40
CA SER A 101 -4.02 21.72 1.07
C SER A 101 -3.76 20.57 0.10
N ALA A 102 -4.25 20.65 -1.14
CA ALA A 102 -3.97 19.67 -2.17
C ALA A 102 -2.51 19.74 -2.66
N GLU A 103 -1.98 20.94 -2.87
CA GLU A 103 -0.58 21.17 -3.22
C GLU A 103 0.34 20.68 -2.10
N LYS A 104 0.00 20.95 -0.85
CA LYS A 104 0.74 20.42 0.31
C LYS A 104 0.75 18.90 0.32
N LEU A 105 -0.41 18.25 0.17
CA LEU A 105 -0.47 16.78 0.11
C LEU A 105 0.40 16.27 -1.04
N ASN A 106 0.29 16.88 -2.22
CA ASN A 106 1.09 16.49 -3.38
C ASN A 106 2.60 16.58 -3.11
N ASN A 107 3.04 17.67 -2.47
CA ASN A 107 4.43 17.84 -2.08
C ASN A 107 4.89 16.78 -1.08
N GLU A 108 4.04 16.40 -0.12
CA GLU A 108 4.33 15.31 0.83
C GLU A 108 4.47 13.96 0.11
N LEU A 109 3.57 13.62 -0.81
CA LEU A 109 3.62 12.36 -1.55
C LEU A 109 4.83 12.28 -2.49
N THR A 110 5.14 13.40 -3.15
CA THR A 110 6.25 13.49 -4.11
C THR A 110 7.64 13.44 -3.46
N THR A 111 7.71 13.54 -2.13
CA THR A 111 8.95 13.20 -1.40
C THR A 111 9.32 11.72 -1.54
N ALA A 112 8.33 10.84 -1.75
CA ALA A 112 8.51 9.39 -1.78
C ALA A 112 8.25 8.75 -3.13
N PHE A 113 7.27 9.25 -3.88
CA PHE A 113 6.82 8.69 -5.15
C PHE A 113 6.93 9.73 -6.27
N LYS A 114 7.24 9.30 -7.48
CA LYS A 114 7.06 10.15 -8.67
C LYS A 114 5.58 10.25 -9.01
N GLU A 115 5.18 11.26 -9.77
CA GLU A 115 3.77 11.48 -10.11
C GLU A 115 3.16 10.30 -10.89
N ASP A 116 3.92 9.66 -11.77
CA ASP A 116 3.53 8.45 -12.51
C ASP A 116 3.38 7.19 -11.64
N GLN A 117 3.78 7.29 -10.37
CA GLN A 117 3.62 6.25 -9.36
C GLN A 117 2.43 6.50 -8.43
N ILE A 118 1.76 7.65 -8.52
CA ILE A 118 0.65 8.04 -7.63
C ILE A 118 -0.69 7.89 -8.35
N PHE A 119 -1.53 6.99 -7.84
CA PHE A 119 -2.85 6.67 -8.35
C PHE A 119 -3.90 7.23 -7.40
N ARG A 120 -4.60 8.27 -7.84
CA ARG A 120 -5.65 8.96 -7.08
C ARG A 120 -6.99 8.38 -7.51
N ILE A 121 -7.66 7.65 -6.63
CA ILE A 121 -8.91 6.97 -6.94
C ILE A 121 -10.06 7.99 -6.97
N ASP A 122 -10.74 8.01 -8.11
CA ASP A 122 -12.08 8.57 -8.25
C ASP A 122 -12.94 7.50 -8.92
N HIS A 123 -13.91 6.94 -8.20
CA HIS A 123 -14.75 5.84 -8.68
C HIS A 123 -15.70 6.22 -9.82
N TYR A 124 -15.71 7.49 -10.23
CA TYR A 124 -16.40 7.94 -11.43
C TYR A 124 -15.58 7.74 -12.71
N LEU A 125 -14.27 7.48 -12.60
CA LEU A 125 -13.35 7.19 -13.70
C LEU A 125 -13.11 5.69 -13.85
#